data_AF-A0A7C2TV88-F1
#
_entry.id   AF-A0A7C2TV88-F1
#
_cell.length_a   1.000
_cell.length_b   1.000
_cell.length_c   1.000
_cell.angle_alpha   90.00
_cell.angle_beta   90.00
_cell.angle_gamma   90.00
#
_symmetry.space_group_name_H-M   'P 1'
#
loop_
_entity.id
_entity.type
_entity.pdbx_description
1 polymer ?
#
loop_
_entity_poly.entity_id
_entity_poly.type
_entity_poly.pdbx_seq_one_letter_code
_entity_poly.pdbx_strand_id
1 'polypeptide(L)'
;MLGVAPEVARSCIPLQDATRFLECSIPSHRDGSPCRSLKAPRSGTDAKCSCLPPCDFGIFIACGWRVSRGARTVKVPVEGNPLDGLAEPEVRLVRPRHFEENWVLDFEDERLRRSGILLRIRRAEDHGTLTFKGPPLTHPRLKVREEVETEVRHPERVLAIFERLGLRPTYRYQKYRTEYRVQFPSGVALSVMFDETPMGNFLELEGDEASIQEFLERFHLREKPLLRASYPTLYAEFCRAQGRPFGDMLFEEGGVRCAR
;
A
#
# COMPACT_ATOMS: atom_id res chain seq x y z
N MET A 1 50.30 13.62 -37.36
CA MET A 1 50.33 12.16 -37.61
C MET A 1 49.94 11.46 -36.29
N LEU A 2 48.76 11.71 -35.72
CA LEU A 2 47.46 11.10 -36.05
C LEU A 2 47.52 9.56 -36.12
N GLY A 3 47.34 8.92 -34.96
CA GLY A 3 47.03 7.50 -34.84
C GLY A 3 45.58 7.37 -34.37
N VAL A 4 44.74 6.84 -35.25
CA VAL A 4 43.28 6.75 -35.14
C VAL A 4 42.91 5.52 -34.32
N ALA A 5 42.03 5.68 -33.31
CA ALA A 5 41.44 4.58 -32.56
C ALA A 5 40.43 3.80 -33.43
N PRO A 6 40.32 2.46 -33.29
CA PRO A 6 39.34 1.69 -34.04
C PRO A 6 37.92 1.91 -33.50
N GLU A 7 37.04 2.19 -34.44
CA GLU A 7 35.60 2.40 -34.31
C GLU A 7 34.91 1.08 -33.94
N VAL A 8 34.37 0.97 -32.72
CA VAL A 8 33.53 -0.18 -32.34
C VAL A 8 32.08 0.16 -32.67
N ALA A 9 31.59 -0.48 -33.73
CA ALA A 9 30.24 -0.38 -34.24
C ALA A 9 29.18 -0.63 -33.14
N ARG A 10 28.27 0.34 -32.98
CA ARG A 10 27.00 0.13 -32.27
C ARG A 10 26.07 -0.66 -33.19
N SER A 11 25.96 -1.98 -32.98
CA SER A 11 24.87 -2.75 -33.56
C SER A 11 23.61 -2.60 -32.70
N CYS A 12 22.61 -1.95 -33.25
CA CYS A 12 21.24 -2.02 -32.76
C CYS A 12 20.72 -3.46 -33.01
N ILE A 13 20.43 -4.20 -31.94
CA ILE A 13 19.73 -5.48 -32.02
C ILE A 13 18.23 -5.18 -31.87
N PRO A 14 17.37 -5.53 -32.83
CA PRO A 14 15.92 -5.42 -32.67
C PRO A 14 15.42 -6.48 -31.67
N LEU A 15 14.59 -6.06 -30.71
CA LEU A 15 13.80 -6.98 -29.88
C LEU A 15 12.83 -7.75 -30.80
N GLN A 16 13.07 -9.05 -30.96
CA GLN A 16 12.09 -9.98 -31.50
C GLN A 16 11.90 -11.13 -30.49
N ASP A 17 10.64 -11.30 -30.08
CA ASP A 17 10.00 -12.50 -29.55
C ASP A 17 10.67 -13.27 -28.42
N ALA A 18 10.41 -12.83 -27.18
CA ALA A 18 10.53 -13.64 -25.99
C ALA A 18 9.18 -14.33 -25.66
N THR A 19 8.74 -15.25 -26.54
CA THR A 19 7.71 -16.25 -26.21
C THR A 19 8.38 -17.61 -26.14
N ARG A 20 9.06 -17.87 -25.02
CA ARG A 20 9.45 -19.23 -24.63
C ARG A 20 8.73 -19.59 -23.34
N PHE A 21 7.64 -20.31 -23.52
CA PHE A 21 6.96 -21.07 -22.50
C PHE A 21 7.96 -22.03 -21.84
N LEU A 22 8.08 -21.96 -20.51
CA LEU A 22 8.62 -23.03 -19.69
C LEU A 22 7.64 -24.21 -19.77
N GLU A 23 8.09 -25.29 -20.41
CA GLU A 23 7.39 -26.57 -20.45
C GLU A 23 7.25 -27.11 -19.02
N CYS A 24 6.00 -27.25 -18.57
CA CYS A 24 5.67 -27.99 -17.37
C CYS A 24 5.65 -29.48 -17.75
N SER A 25 6.64 -30.24 -17.27
CA SER A 25 6.71 -31.68 -17.47
C SER A 25 5.64 -32.37 -16.62
N ILE A 26 4.51 -32.74 -17.23
CA ILE A 26 3.51 -33.62 -16.62
C ILE A 26 3.85 -35.07 -17.04
N PRO A 27 3.95 -36.04 -16.12
CA PRO A 27 4.19 -37.43 -16.51
C PRO A 27 3.00 -37.99 -17.30
N SER A 28 3.31 -38.70 -18.37
CA SER A 28 2.37 -39.40 -19.24
C SER A 28 1.55 -40.45 -18.48
N HIS A 29 0.24 -40.45 -18.70
CA HIS A 29 -0.57 -41.62 -18.40
C HIS A 29 -0.14 -42.80 -19.28
N ARG A 30 -0.03 -43.98 -18.66
CA ARG A 30 0.10 -45.28 -19.33
C ARG A 30 -1.16 -45.55 -20.15
N ASP A 31 -1.11 -45.27 -21.44
CA ASP A 31 -1.55 -46.17 -22.51
C ASP A 31 -1.46 -45.41 -23.84
N GLY A 32 -0.47 -45.78 -24.65
CA GLY A 32 -0.09 -45.13 -25.91
C GLY A 32 -1.14 -45.28 -27.02
N SER A 33 -2.28 -44.61 -26.88
CA SER A 33 -3.31 -44.53 -27.91
C SER A 33 -3.27 -43.17 -28.63
N PRO A 34 -3.18 -43.12 -29.97
CA PRO A 34 -3.12 -41.86 -30.70
C PRO A 34 -4.50 -41.17 -30.76
N CYS A 35 -4.51 -39.86 -30.57
CA CYS A 35 -5.72 -39.04 -30.63
C CYS A 35 -6.26 -38.98 -32.07
N ARG A 36 -7.45 -39.55 -32.31
CA ARG A 36 -8.14 -39.49 -33.61
C ARG A 36 -8.66 -38.09 -33.87
N SER A 37 -8.35 -37.57 -35.06
CA SER A 37 -8.87 -36.33 -35.60
C SER A 37 -10.40 -36.36 -35.72
N LEU A 38 -11.08 -35.36 -35.15
CA LEU A 38 -12.48 -35.08 -35.42
C LEU A 38 -12.62 -33.66 -35.96
N LYS A 39 -13.18 -33.58 -37.17
CA LYS A 39 -13.44 -32.37 -37.95
C LYS A 39 -14.39 -31.43 -37.21
N ALA A 40 -14.09 -30.14 -37.25
CA ALA A 40 -15.00 -29.09 -36.80
C ALA A 40 -16.22 -28.96 -37.73
N PRO A 41 -17.46 -28.80 -37.21
CA PRO A 41 -18.55 -28.26 -37.99
C PRO A 41 -18.51 -26.72 -37.95
N ARG A 42 -18.93 -26.13 -39.07
CA ARG A 42 -19.06 -24.68 -39.29
C ARG A 42 -20.32 -24.15 -38.63
N SER A 43 -20.22 -22.89 -38.20
CA SER A 43 -21.26 -21.86 -38.10
C SER A 43 -22.47 -22.11 -37.19
N GLY A 44 -22.78 -21.05 -36.43
CA GLY A 44 -24.13 -20.82 -35.92
C GLY A 44 -24.26 -21.09 -34.44
N THR A 45 -24.29 -19.99 -33.67
CA THR A 45 -25.16 -19.78 -32.51
C THR A 45 -25.71 -21.03 -31.83
N ASP A 46 -25.29 -21.31 -30.58
CA ASP A 46 -26.24 -21.52 -29.49
C ASP A 46 -25.60 -21.87 -28.15
N ALA A 47 -26.43 -21.67 -27.13
CA ALA A 47 -26.58 -22.52 -25.96
C ALA A 47 -25.51 -22.46 -24.85
N LYS A 48 -26.02 -21.97 -23.70
CA LYS A 48 -25.63 -22.42 -22.36
C LYS A 48 -25.42 -23.94 -22.34
N CYS A 49 -24.20 -24.37 -22.07
CA CYS A 49 -23.91 -25.76 -21.74
C CYS A 49 -23.62 -25.83 -20.23
N SER A 50 -24.60 -26.30 -19.48
CA SER A 50 -24.52 -26.60 -18.05
C SER A 50 -23.98 -28.02 -17.87
N CYS A 51 -22.67 -28.17 -17.69
CA CYS A 51 -22.03 -29.40 -17.19
C CYS A 51 -20.80 -29.01 -16.37
N LEU A 52 -20.85 -29.20 -15.04
CA LEU A 52 -19.71 -29.16 -14.11
C LEU A 52 -18.78 -30.38 -14.32
N PRO A 53 -17.53 -30.39 -13.80
CA PRO A 53 -16.68 -29.27 -13.38
C PRO A 53 -15.27 -29.32 -14.04
N PRO A 54 -14.52 -28.22 -14.10
CA PRO A 54 -13.06 -28.31 -14.17
C PRO A 54 -12.47 -27.96 -12.79
N CYS A 55 -11.89 -28.97 -12.16
CA CYS A 55 -10.76 -28.92 -11.22
C CYS A 55 -10.46 -27.55 -10.57
N ASP A 56 -11.05 -27.31 -9.40
CA ASP A 56 -10.71 -26.19 -8.53
C ASP A 56 -9.36 -26.39 -7.84
N PHE A 57 -8.29 -26.06 -8.54
CA PHE A 57 -7.04 -25.56 -7.93
C PHE A 57 -6.60 -24.26 -8.63
N GLY A 58 -7.57 -23.43 -8.98
CA GLY A 58 -7.35 -22.03 -9.31
C GLY A 58 -7.58 -21.19 -8.05
N ILE A 59 -6.51 -20.83 -7.35
CA ILE A 59 -6.60 -19.70 -6.42
C ILE A 59 -6.85 -18.47 -7.30
N PHE A 60 -8.10 -18.14 -7.53
CA PHE A 60 -8.51 -16.84 -8.04
C PHE A 60 -8.18 -15.80 -6.97
N ILE A 61 -6.93 -15.34 -6.94
CA ILE A 61 -6.57 -14.13 -6.21
C ILE A 61 -7.12 -12.97 -7.03
N ALA A 62 -8.36 -12.58 -6.76
CA ALA A 62 -8.81 -11.23 -7.07
C ALA A 62 -8.05 -10.27 -6.14
N CYS A 63 -6.75 -10.07 -6.40
CA CYS A 63 -5.97 -9.05 -5.71
C CYS A 63 -6.42 -7.72 -6.33
N GLY A 64 -7.17 -6.92 -5.59
CA GLY A 64 -7.36 -5.53 -5.93
C GLY A 64 -6.01 -4.83 -5.84
N TRP A 65 -5.45 -4.40 -6.97
CA TRP A 65 -4.26 -3.56 -7.00
C TRP A 65 -4.73 -2.10 -7.06
N ARG A 66 -4.24 -1.27 -6.13
CA ARG A 66 -4.41 0.19 -6.22
C ARG A 66 -3.07 0.81 -6.54
N VAL A 67 -3.00 1.51 -7.67
CA VAL A 67 -1.90 2.41 -8.01
C VAL A 67 -2.44 3.83 -7.93
N SER A 68 -2.05 4.57 -6.90
CA SER A 68 -2.37 5.99 -6.80
C SER A 68 -1.18 6.82 -7.28
N ARG A 69 -1.34 7.47 -8.44
CA ARG A 69 -0.37 8.47 -8.90
C ARG A 69 -0.60 9.77 -8.12
N GLY A 70 0.29 10.07 -7.18
CA GLY A 70 0.35 11.36 -6.53
C GLY A 70 -0.66 11.55 -5.40
N ALA A 71 -0.81 10.56 -4.52
CA ALA A 71 -1.55 10.71 -3.27
C ALA A 71 -0.97 11.91 -2.49
N ARG A 72 -1.84 12.87 -2.16
CA ARG A 72 -1.53 14.13 -1.51
C ARG A 72 -1.97 14.06 -0.07
N THR A 73 -1.01 14.02 0.85
CA THR A 73 -1.30 13.85 2.27
C THR A 73 -0.63 14.88 3.17
N VAL A 74 -1.33 15.25 4.24
CA VAL A 74 -0.82 16.01 5.39
C VAL A 74 -1.32 15.38 6.69
N LYS A 75 -0.56 15.57 7.77
CA LYS A 75 -0.94 15.16 9.13
C LYS A 75 -1.17 16.38 10.00
N VAL A 76 -2.21 16.34 10.81
CA VAL A 76 -2.58 17.41 11.74
C VAL A 76 -2.62 16.81 13.14
N PRO A 77 -1.80 17.26 14.10
CA PRO A 77 -1.89 16.78 15.47
C PRO A 77 -3.19 17.29 16.12
N VAL A 78 -3.90 16.39 16.78
CA VAL A 78 -5.19 16.66 17.43
C VAL A 78 -5.22 16.04 18.82
N GLU A 79 -6.10 16.53 19.70
CA GLU A 79 -6.25 15.97 21.06
C GLU A 79 -7.14 14.73 21.06
N GLY A 80 -8.24 14.76 20.30
CA GLY A 80 -9.16 13.66 20.11
C GLY A 80 -9.69 13.62 18.68
N ASN A 81 -10.65 12.74 18.43
CA ASN A 81 -11.27 12.61 17.11
C ASN A 81 -12.34 13.70 16.92
N PRO A 82 -12.10 14.73 16.09
CA PRO A 82 -13.09 15.79 15.90
C PRO A 82 -14.29 15.33 15.05
N LEU A 83 -14.24 14.14 14.46
CA LEU A 83 -15.31 13.55 13.67
C LEU A 83 -16.18 12.56 14.48
N ASP A 84 -15.81 12.27 15.72
CA ASP A 84 -16.57 11.34 16.55
C ASP A 84 -17.91 11.96 17.00
N GLY A 85 -18.98 11.17 16.95
CA GLY A 85 -20.32 11.61 17.31
C GLY A 85 -20.95 12.67 16.39
N LEU A 86 -20.26 13.11 15.33
CA LEU A 86 -20.83 14.05 14.36
C LEU A 86 -21.84 13.36 13.45
N ALA A 87 -23.11 13.72 13.61
CA ALA A 87 -24.17 13.38 12.68
C ALA A 87 -24.25 14.42 11.55
N GLU A 88 -23.11 14.76 10.95
CA GLU A 88 -23.10 15.61 9.76
C GLU A 88 -23.45 14.74 8.55
N PRO A 89 -24.44 15.12 7.70
CA PRO A 89 -24.83 14.33 6.52
C PRO A 89 -23.68 14.13 5.51
N GLU A 90 -22.63 14.93 5.67
CA GLU A 90 -21.44 15.04 4.84
C GLU A 90 -20.29 14.12 5.28
N VAL A 91 -20.32 13.61 6.53
CA VAL A 91 -19.26 12.76 7.10
C VAL A 91 -19.73 11.31 7.13
N ARG A 92 -19.08 10.46 6.34
CA ARG A 92 -19.35 9.03 6.29
C ARG A 92 -18.23 8.23 6.94
N LEU A 93 -18.56 7.44 7.95
CA LEU A 93 -17.64 6.41 8.45
C LEU A 93 -17.43 5.35 7.36
N VAL A 94 -16.18 5.20 6.90
CA VAL A 94 -15.77 4.21 5.89
C VAL A 94 -15.32 2.93 6.56
N ARG A 95 -14.49 3.05 7.60
CA ARG A 95 -14.01 1.92 8.39
C ARG A 95 -13.97 2.29 9.87
N PRO A 96 -14.59 1.48 10.76
CA PRO A 96 -14.57 1.72 12.18
C PRO A 96 -13.13 1.65 12.74
N ARG A 97 -12.99 2.08 13.98
CA ARG A 97 -11.73 2.01 14.71
C ARG A 97 -11.16 0.59 14.69
N HIS A 98 -9.98 0.43 14.10
CA HIS A 98 -9.31 -0.86 13.99
C HIS A 98 -7.82 -0.72 14.32
N PHE A 99 -7.23 -1.82 14.77
CA PHE A 99 -5.80 -1.87 15.09
C PHE A 99 -4.97 -2.17 13.84
N GLU A 100 -3.88 -1.43 13.66
CA GLU A 100 -2.87 -1.70 12.64
C GLU A 100 -1.50 -1.96 13.28
N GLU A 101 -0.87 -3.07 12.89
CA GLU A 101 0.56 -3.30 13.10
C GLU A 101 1.30 -3.17 11.77
N ASN A 102 2.35 -2.38 11.74
CA ASN A 102 3.09 -2.06 10.53
C ASN A 102 4.56 -2.45 10.69
N TRP A 103 5.10 -3.20 9.73
CA TRP A 103 6.51 -3.52 9.58
C TRP A 103 7.07 -2.77 8.37
N VAL A 104 8.02 -1.86 8.60
CA VAL A 104 8.81 -1.24 7.54
C VAL A 104 10.00 -2.14 7.23
N LEU A 105 10.17 -2.46 5.96
CA LEU A 105 11.23 -3.35 5.49
C LEU A 105 12.30 -2.54 4.77
N ASP A 106 13.55 -2.92 5.01
CA ASP A 106 14.69 -2.45 4.22
C ASP A 106 15.77 -3.54 4.17
N PHE A 107 16.74 -3.35 3.28
CA PHE A 107 17.95 -4.17 3.28
C PHE A 107 18.85 -3.77 4.46
N GLU A 108 19.82 -4.62 4.79
CA GLU A 108 20.80 -4.32 5.84
C GLU A 108 21.53 -3.01 5.62
N ASP A 109 21.80 -2.69 4.36
CA ASP A 109 22.42 -1.44 3.97
C ASP A 109 21.43 -0.29 3.83
N GLU A 110 20.16 -0.39 4.23
CA GLU A 110 19.17 0.71 4.23
C GLU A 110 18.99 1.44 2.88
N ARG A 111 19.23 0.74 1.76
CA ARG A 111 19.19 1.35 0.42
C ARG A 111 17.82 1.87 0.01
N LEU A 112 16.72 1.31 0.54
CA LEU A 112 15.38 1.82 0.22
C LEU A 112 15.17 3.18 0.90
N ARG A 113 15.45 3.27 2.20
CA ARG A 113 15.36 4.52 2.97
C ARG A 113 16.20 5.63 2.36
N ARG A 114 17.47 5.35 2.02
CA ARG A 114 18.36 6.34 1.37
C ARG A 114 17.82 6.84 0.03
N SER A 115 17.11 5.99 -0.70
CA SER A 115 16.46 6.33 -1.97
C SER A 115 15.08 6.97 -1.79
N GLY A 116 14.64 7.26 -0.56
CA GLY A 116 13.32 7.80 -0.27
C GLY A 116 12.15 6.83 -0.51
N ILE A 117 12.45 5.54 -0.67
CA ILE A 117 11.49 4.46 -0.90
C ILE A 117 11.06 3.89 0.45
N LEU A 118 9.79 3.48 0.55
CA LEU A 118 9.24 2.78 1.71
C LEU A 118 8.55 1.50 1.25
N LEU A 119 9.04 0.35 1.73
CA LEU A 119 8.35 -0.93 1.63
C LEU A 119 7.75 -1.26 2.99
N ARG A 120 6.47 -1.61 3.03
CA ARG A 120 5.77 -1.88 4.28
C ARG A 120 4.82 -3.04 4.13
N ILE A 121 4.82 -3.91 5.13
CA ILE A 121 3.74 -4.86 5.39
C ILE A 121 2.91 -4.29 6.54
N ARG A 122 1.60 -4.23 6.36
CA ARG A 122 0.64 -3.90 7.40
C ARG A 122 -0.21 -5.13 7.69
N ARG A 123 -0.49 -5.41 8.96
CA ARG A 123 -1.59 -6.26 9.40
C ARG A 123 -2.64 -5.39 10.04
N ALA A 124 -3.87 -5.50 9.58
CA ALA A 124 -5.04 -4.85 10.16
C ALA A 124 -6.15 -5.89 10.30
N GLU A 125 -6.60 -6.13 11.53
CA GLU A 125 -7.61 -7.16 11.82
C GLU A 125 -7.25 -8.54 11.24
N ASP A 126 -7.99 -9.01 10.23
CA ASP A 126 -7.87 -10.31 9.58
C ASP A 126 -7.15 -10.27 8.22
N HIS A 127 -6.71 -9.10 7.77
CA HIS A 127 -6.06 -8.92 6.47
C HIS A 127 -4.69 -8.25 6.58
N GLY A 128 -3.85 -8.55 5.59
CA GLY A 128 -2.57 -7.89 5.39
C GLY A 128 -2.60 -6.98 4.17
N THR A 129 -1.70 -6.01 4.16
CA THR A 129 -1.47 -5.14 3.01
C THR A 129 0.04 -5.02 2.77
N LEU A 130 0.49 -5.23 1.54
CA LEU A 130 1.83 -4.90 1.10
C LEU A 130 1.79 -3.58 0.34
N THR A 131 2.56 -2.60 0.81
CA THR A 131 2.62 -1.26 0.22
C THR A 131 4.05 -0.93 -0.20
N PHE A 132 4.22 -0.50 -1.44
CA PHE A 132 5.40 0.21 -1.92
C PHE A 132 5.06 1.69 -2.07
N LYS A 133 5.89 2.57 -1.50
CA LYS A 133 5.82 4.02 -1.75
C LYS A 133 7.14 4.47 -2.36
N GLY A 134 7.06 5.08 -3.54
CA GLY A 134 8.20 5.62 -4.26
C GLY A 134 8.79 6.89 -3.61
N PRO A 135 9.90 7.41 -4.17
CA PRO A 135 10.50 8.66 -3.70
C PRO A 135 9.49 9.82 -3.76
N PRO A 136 9.58 10.78 -2.83
CA PRO A 136 8.73 11.97 -2.86
C PRO A 136 9.01 12.80 -4.12
N LEU A 137 7.94 13.28 -4.76
CA LEU A 137 7.99 14.29 -5.80
C LEU A 137 8.00 15.69 -5.16
N THR A 138 8.66 16.64 -5.82
CA THR A 138 8.69 18.04 -5.38
C THR A 138 7.29 18.64 -5.43
N HIS A 139 6.74 19.06 -4.28
CA HIS A 139 5.47 19.77 -4.19
C HIS A 139 5.53 20.77 -3.01
N PRO A 140 5.02 22.01 -3.16
CA PRO A 140 5.23 23.07 -2.17
C PRO A 140 4.54 22.77 -0.83
N ARG A 141 3.33 22.20 -0.86
CA ARG A 141 2.44 22.13 0.32
C ARG A 141 2.06 20.72 0.79
N LEU A 142 2.24 19.71 -0.04
CA LEU A 142 1.69 18.36 0.17
C LEU A 142 2.80 17.34 -0.03
N LYS A 143 2.70 16.19 0.63
CA LYS A 143 3.57 15.05 0.30
C LYS A 143 2.95 14.31 -0.87
N VAL A 144 3.67 14.23 -1.99
CA VAL A 144 3.24 13.56 -3.24
C VAL A 144 4.25 12.48 -3.59
N ARG A 145 3.79 11.27 -3.90
CA ARG A 145 4.63 10.15 -4.37
C ARG A 145 3.79 9.09 -5.07
N GLU A 146 4.46 8.20 -5.78
CA GLU A 146 3.87 6.95 -6.25
C GLU A 146 3.58 6.03 -5.07
N GLU A 147 2.43 5.36 -5.12
CA GLU A 147 2.06 4.33 -4.18
C GLU A 147 1.40 3.17 -4.92
N VAL A 148 1.92 1.97 -4.67
CA VAL A 148 1.43 0.70 -5.19
C VAL A 148 1.08 -0.16 -3.99
N GLU A 149 -0.17 -0.58 -3.92
CA GLU A 149 -0.71 -1.34 -2.80
C GLU A 149 -1.47 -2.58 -3.27
N THR A 150 -1.31 -3.68 -2.53
CA THR A 150 -2.06 -4.91 -2.74
C THR A 150 -2.36 -5.60 -1.41
N GLU A 151 -3.52 -6.26 -1.34
CA GLU A 151 -3.91 -7.09 -0.20
C GLU A 151 -3.11 -8.39 -0.18
N VAL A 152 -2.80 -8.86 1.02
CA VAL A 152 -2.13 -10.15 1.26
C VAL A 152 -2.86 -10.92 2.35
N ARG A 153 -3.13 -12.20 2.09
CA ARG A 153 -3.87 -13.07 3.02
C ARG A 153 -3.09 -13.40 4.30
N HIS A 154 -1.77 -13.49 4.21
CA HIS A 154 -0.91 -13.92 5.30
C HIS A 154 0.30 -12.98 5.43
N PRO A 155 0.15 -11.82 6.09
CA PRO A 155 1.20 -10.82 6.18
C PRO A 155 2.48 -11.37 6.81
N GLU A 156 2.39 -12.27 7.78
CA GLU A 156 3.55 -12.90 8.43
C GLU A 156 4.31 -13.84 7.49
N ARG A 157 3.60 -14.54 6.58
CA ARG A 157 4.24 -15.40 5.58
C ARG A 157 4.94 -14.55 4.51
N VAL A 158 4.33 -13.45 4.10
CA VAL A 158 4.94 -12.49 3.18
C VAL A 158 6.19 -11.88 3.81
N LEU A 159 6.14 -11.52 5.09
CA LEU A 159 7.30 -11.05 5.85
C LEU A 159 8.43 -12.09 5.84
N ALA A 160 8.12 -13.35 6.18
CA ALA A 160 9.09 -14.43 6.20
C ALA A 160 9.73 -14.71 4.82
N ILE A 161 9.01 -14.47 3.72
CA ILE A 161 9.55 -14.55 2.36
C ILE A 161 10.53 -13.39 2.14
N PHE A 162 10.15 -12.16 2.47
CA PHE A 162 11.03 -11.00 2.29
C PHE A 162 12.31 -11.08 3.11
N GLU A 163 12.25 -11.59 4.34
CA GLU A 163 13.45 -11.82 5.16
C GLU A 163 14.43 -12.77 4.48
N ARG A 164 13.95 -13.84 3.83
CA ARG A 164 14.78 -14.77 3.04
C ARG A 164 15.36 -14.14 1.77
N LEU A 165 14.75 -13.07 1.28
CA LEU A 165 15.24 -12.26 0.16
C LEU A 165 16.17 -11.13 0.62
N GLY A 166 16.46 -11.01 1.93
CA GLY A 166 17.35 -10.00 2.50
C GLY A 166 16.68 -8.70 2.93
N LEU A 167 15.35 -8.61 2.89
CA LEU A 167 14.57 -7.48 3.39
C LEU A 167 14.11 -7.78 4.82
N ARG A 168 14.65 -7.06 5.81
CA ARG A 168 14.34 -7.26 7.23
C ARG A 168 13.46 -6.13 7.78
N PRO A 169 12.62 -6.39 8.80
CA PRO A 169 12.00 -5.32 9.57
C PRO A 169 13.06 -4.39 10.17
N THR A 170 13.00 -3.11 9.82
CA THR A 170 13.88 -2.07 10.37
C THR A 170 13.16 -1.15 11.35
N TYR A 171 11.83 -1.11 11.29
CA TYR A 171 10.99 -0.33 12.20
C TYR A 171 9.59 -0.91 12.27
N ARG A 172 9.07 -1.07 13.49
CA ARG A 172 7.68 -1.45 13.75
C ARG A 172 6.93 -0.30 14.37
N TYR A 173 5.68 -0.15 13.96
CA TYR A 173 4.79 0.79 14.60
C TYR A 173 3.35 0.31 14.62
N GLN A 174 2.67 0.68 15.70
CA GLN A 174 1.28 0.37 15.94
C GLN A 174 0.45 1.65 15.96
N LYS A 175 -0.81 1.52 15.54
CA LYS A 175 -1.80 2.59 15.67
C LYS A 175 -3.21 2.00 15.68
N TYR A 176 -4.15 2.77 16.22
CA TYR A 176 -5.55 2.59 15.89
C TYR A 176 -5.94 3.59 14.82
N ARG A 177 -6.73 3.16 13.85
CA ARG A 177 -7.20 3.99 12.75
C ARG A 177 -8.71 3.93 12.65
N THR A 178 -9.32 5.08 12.45
CA THR A 178 -10.71 5.21 12.01
C THR A 178 -10.72 5.97 10.69
N GLU A 179 -11.42 5.45 9.68
CA GLU A 179 -11.44 6.03 8.34
C GLU A 179 -12.79 6.65 8.01
N TYR A 180 -12.75 7.88 7.51
CA TYR A 180 -13.90 8.67 7.14
C TYR A 180 -13.76 9.15 5.69
N ARG A 181 -14.91 9.32 5.03
CA ARG A 181 -15.05 10.06 3.78
C ARG A 181 -15.90 11.29 4.07
N VAL A 182 -15.32 12.47 3.85
CA VAL A 182 -16.03 13.74 3.97
C VAL A 182 -16.39 14.23 2.58
N GLN A 183 -17.65 14.52 2.33
CA GLN A 183 -18.14 15.10 1.08
C GLN A 183 -18.58 16.54 1.35
N PHE A 184 -17.96 17.50 0.69
CA PHE A 184 -18.33 18.89 0.87
C PHE A 184 -19.45 19.30 -0.10
N PRO A 185 -20.29 20.29 0.26
CA PRO A 185 -21.25 20.93 -0.64
C PRO A 185 -20.66 21.43 -1.96
N SER A 186 -19.36 21.75 -1.96
CA SER A 186 -18.61 22.11 -3.17
C SER A 186 -18.45 20.95 -4.17
N GLY A 187 -18.88 19.72 -3.81
CA GLY A 187 -18.84 18.52 -4.64
C GLY A 187 -17.51 17.77 -4.59
N VAL A 188 -16.51 18.30 -3.86
CA VAL A 188 -15.24 17.62 -3.62
C VAL A 188 -15.34 16.71 -2.40
N ALA A 189 -14.51 15.67 -2.36
CA ALA A 189 -14.54 14.73 -1.25
C ALA A 189 -13.12 14.39 -0.78
N LEU A 190 -12.96 14.33 0.54
CA LEU A 190 -11.70 14.17 1.25
C LEU A 190 -11.68 12.85 2.04
N SER A 191 -10.56 12.12 1.97
CA SER A 191 -10.34 10.95 2.82
C SER A 191 -9.69 11.44 4.11
N VAL A 192 -10.27 11.09 5.25
CA VAL A 192 -9.81 11.54 6.55
C VAL A 192 -9.61 10.33 7.44
N MET A 193 -8.40 10.16 7.95
CA MET A 193 -8.06 9.06 8.86
C MET A 193 -7.69 9.63 10.22
N PHE A 194 -8.42 9.23 11.26
CA PHE A 194 -8.04 9.52 12.63
C PHE A 194 -7.14 8.40 13.14
N ASP A 195 -5.90 8.76 13.45
CA ASP A 195 -4.84 7.85 13.89
C ASP A 195 -4.49 8.11 15.36
N GLU A 196 -4.72 7.12 16.21
CA GLU A 196 -4.21 7.09 17.58
C GLU A 196 -2.86 6.36 17.56
N THR A 197 -1.83 7.02 18.09
CA THR A 197 -0.47 6.45 18.15
C THR A 197 0.10 6.56 19.55
N PRO A 198 1.13 5.77 19.91
CA PRO A 198 1.85 5.92 21.19
C PRO A 198 2.44 7.31 21.44
N MET A 199 2.63 8.14 20.40
CA MET A 199 3.15 9.51 20.52
C MET A 199 2.06 10.59 20.48
N GLY A 200 0.77 10.22 20.41
CA GLY A 200 -0.37 11.13 20.33
C GLY A 200 -1.30 10.88 19.14
N ASN A 201 -2.32 11.72 19.00
CA ASN A 201 -3.37 11.56 17.98
C ASN A 201 -3.14 12.48 16.78
N PHE A 202 -3.48 11.98 15.59
CA PHE A 202 -3.31 12.70 14.34
C PHE A 202 -4.52 12.50 13.43
N LEU A 203 -4.86 13.53 12.66
CA LEU A 203 -5.63 13.38 11.43
C LEU A 203 -4.69 13.28 10.25
N GLU A 204 -4.81 12.23 9.45
CA GLU A 204 -4.22 12.16 8.12
C GLU A 204 -5.28 12.52 7.08
N LEU A 205 -5.08 13.65 6.40
CA LEU A 205 -5.96 14.16 5.35
C LEU A 205 -5.39 13.78 4.00
N GLU A 206 -6.16 13.11 3.17
CA GLU A 206 -5.77 12.69 1.82
C GLU A 206 -6.79 13.15 0.77
N GLY A 207 -6.34 14.04 -0.11
CA GLY A 207 -7.14 14.67 -1.15
C GLY A 207 -6.40 15.81 -1.84
N ASP A 208 -7.09 16.53 -2.71
CA ASP A 208 -6.55 17.75 -3.30
C ASP A 208 -6.43 18.89 -2.26
N GLU A 209 -5.73 19.96 -2.64
CA GLU A 209 -5.46 21.04 -1.69
C GLU A 209 -6.70 21.83 -1.28
N ALA A 210 -7.66 22.00 -2.19
CA ALA A 210 -8.87 22.77 -1.91
C ALA A 210 -9.75 22.03 -0.90
N SER A 211 -9.90 20.71 -1.07
CA SER A 211 -10.64 19.88 -0.10
C SER A 211 -9.98 19.81 1.27
N ILE A 212 -8.64 19.79 1.33
CA ILE A 212 -7.90 19.87 2.60
C ILE A 212 -8.11 21.22 3.28
N GLN A 213 -7.99 22.33 2.53
CA GLN A 213 -8.24 23.66 3.07
C GLN A 213 -9.66 23.75 3.65
N GLU A 214 -10.69 23.42 2.85
CA GLU A 214 -12.10 23.44 3.28
C GLU A 214 -12.33 22.64 4.57
N PHE A 215 -11.71 21.45 4.69
CA PHE A 215 -11.76 20.68 5.93
C PHE A 215 -11.18 21.44 7.13
N LEU A 216 -9.97 22.00 6.99
CA LEU A 216 -9.32 22.74 8.06
C LEU A 216 -10.14 23.97 8.49
N GLU A 217 -10.85 24.60 7.56
CA GLU A 217 -11.73 25.73 7.83
C GLU A 217 -12.94 25.32 8.67
N ARG A 218 -13.66 24.30 8.22
CA ARG A 218 -14.92 23.83 8.84
C ARG A 218 -14.70 23.22 10.21
N PHE A 219 -13.61 22.48 10.39
CA PHE A 219 -13.30 21.81 11.66
C PHE A 219 -12.42 22.66 12.59
N HIS A 220 -12.21 23.94 12.28
CA HIS A 220 -11.45 24.89 13.09
C HIS A 220 -10.00 24.46 13.37
N LEU A 221 -9.34 23.87 12.37
CA LEU A 221 -7.97 23.35 12.46
C LEU A 221 -6.93 24.19 11.68
N ARG A 222 -7.31 25.36 11.14
CA ARG A 222 -6.42 26.22 10.33
C ARG A 222 -5.10 26.59 11.03
N GLU A 223 -5.14 26.80 12.34
CA GLU A 223 -3.96 27.19 13.14
C GLU A 223 -3.07 26.01 13.54
N LYS A 224 -3.51 24.76 13.29
CA LYS A 224 -2.73 23.57 13.64
C LYS A 224 -1.61 23.36 12.61
N PRO A 225 -0.43 22.87 13.05
CA PRO A 225 0.67 22.63 12.12
C PRO A 225 0.33 21.52 11.13
N LEU A 226 0.66 21.74 9.85
CA LEU A 226 0.50 20.74 8.79
C LEU A 226 1.82 19.98 8.59
N LEU A 227 1.85 18.74 9.05
CA LEU A 227 3.04 17.90 9.06
C LEU A 227 3.08 17.04 7.79
N ARG A 228 4.18 17.13 7.04
CA ARG A 228 4.44 16.29 5.83
C ARG A 228 5.33 15.08 6.13
N ALA A 229 5.85 15.00 7.35
CA ALA A 229 6.70 13.92 7.81
C ALA A 229 5.91 12.59 7.87
N SER A 230 6.62 11.46 7.72
CA SER A 230 6.04 10.14 7.98
C SER A 230 6.00 9.88 9.48
N TYR A 231 5.20 8.90 9.93
CA TYR A 231 5.19 8.51 11.34
C TYR A 231 6.56 8.10 11.88
N PRO A 232 7.41 7.32 11.16
CA PRO A 232 8.78 7.07 11.60
C PRO A 232 9.60 8.35 11.85
N THR A 233 9.48 9.35 10.97
CA THR A 233 10.18 10.63 11.13
C THR A 233 9.65 11.42 12.32
N LEU A 234 8.32 11.52 12.46
CA LEU A 234 7.68 12.18 13.60
C LEU A 234 8.04 11.50 14.93
N TYR A 235 8.11 10.17 14.94
CA TYR A 235 8.48 9.41 16.13
C TYR A 235 9.94 9.60 16.51
N ALA A 236 10.85 9.66 15.53
CA ALA A 236 12.25 10.01 15.78
C ALA A 236 12.40 11.41 16.41
N GLU A 237 11.63 12.39 15.94
CA GLU A 237 11.57 13.73 16.54
C GLU A 237 11.03 13.70 17.97
N PHE A 238 9.96 12.95 18.21
CA PHE A 238 9.37 12.74 19.52
C PHE A 238 10.35 12.08 20.50
N CYS A 239 11.02 10.99 20.12
CA CYS A 239 12.05 10.33 20.92
C CYS A 239 13.19 11.30 21.28
N ARG A 240 13.68 12.06 20.29
CA ARG A 240 14.75 13.06 20.50
C ARG A 240 14.32 14.14 21.50
N ALA A 241 13.10 14.64 21.38
CA ALA A 241 12.56 15.64 22.32
C ALA A 241 12.44 15.10 23.76
N GLN A 242 12.22 13.79 23.91
CA GLN A 242 12.15 13.11 25.20
C GLN A 242 13.51 12.57 25.71
N GLY A 243 14.60 12.74 24.95
CA GLY A 243 15.90 12.17 25.31
C GLY A 243 15.93 10.63 25.27
N ARG A 244 15.03 10.00 24.52
CA ARG A 244 14.92 8.53 24.38
C ARG A 244 15.58 8.06 23.08
N PRO A 245 16.17 6.86 23.05
CA PRO A 245 16.65 6.27 21.80
C PRO A 245 15.46 6.01 20.86
N PHE A 246 15.71 6.14 19.55
CA PHE A 246 14.76 5.69 18.55
C PHE A 246 14.64 4.16 18.60
N GLY A 247 13.42 3.67 18.54
CA GLY A 247 13.10 2.24 18.55
C GLY A 247 11.74 2.03 17.90
N ASP A 248 11.06 0.92 18.19
CA ASP A 248 9.71 0.69 17.69
C ASP A 248 8.68 1.60 18.40
N MET A 249 7.64 2.02 17.67
CA MET A 249 6.51 2.79 18.20
C MET A 249 5.35 1.85 18.49
N LEU A 250 5.40 1.18 19.64
CA LEU A 250 4.41 0.19 20.07
C LEU A 250 3.57 0.73 21.23
N PHE A 251 2.32 0.29 21.34
CA PHE A 251 1.55 0.54 22.56
C PHE A 251 2.13 -0.30 23.71
N GLU A 252 2.03 0.20 24.93
CA GLU A 252 2.42 -0.55 26.12
C GLU A 252 1.51 -1.78 26.27
N GLU A 253 2.10 -2.95 26.54
CA GLU A 253 1.34 -4.18 26.79
C GLU A 253 0.47 -3.99 28.05
N GLY A 254 -0.86 -4.13 27.88
CA GLY A 254 -1.85 -3.94 28.96
C GLY A 254 -2.64 -2.62 28.93
N GLY A 255 -2.38 -1.74 27.96
CA GLY A 255 -3.02 -0.43 27.84
C GLY A 255 -4.32 -0.35 27.00
N VAL A 256 -4.94 -1.47 26.61
CA VAL A 256 -6.24 -1.44 25.93
C VAL A 256 -7.34 -1.30 26.98
N ARG A 257 -7.61 -0.08 27.42
CA ARG A 257 -8.95 0.23 27.91
C ARG A 257 -9.82 0.44 26.68
N CYS A 258 -10.62 -0.58 26.34
CA CYS A 258 -11.80 -0.37 25.51
C CYS A 258 -12.61 0.77 26.17
N ALA A 259 -12.72 1.91 25.48
CA ALA A 259 -13.80 2.83 25.76
C ALA A 259 -15.10 2.09 25.40
N ARG A 260 -15.98 1.95 26.40
CA ARG A 260 -17.38 1.54 26.19
C ARG A 260 -18.16 2.72 25.63
#